data_AF-A0A645IL30-F1
#
_entry.id   AF-A0A645IL30-F1
#
_cell.length_a   1.000
_cell.length_b   1.000
_cell.length_c   1.000
_cell.angle_alpha   90.00
_cell.angle_beta   90.00
_cell.angle_gamma   90.00
#
_symmetry.space_group_name_H-M   'P 1'
#
loop_
_entity.id
_entity.type
_entity.pdbx_description
1 polymer ?
#
loop_
_entity_poly.entity_id
_entity_poly.type
_entity_poly.pdbx_seq_one_letter_code
_entity_poly.pdbx_strand_id
1 'polypeptide(L)'
;MHYPISLFDKVAIEGAYHKYCDAGHISYVEIASPLSNNVEAIETILRHMKECDMGYAGINFPIDFCTSCNYQGVINQDECPVCGSTEISRVRRITGYFSTTDRFNDAKLAELHSRVSHL
;
A
#
# COMPACT_ATOMS: atom_id res chain seq x y z
N MET A 1 7.00 -12.71 1.18
CA MET A 1 7.94 -12.67 2.33
C MET A 1 7.09 -12.37 3.56
N HIS A 2 6.81 -13.37 4.41
CA HIS A 2 5.86 -13.27 5.53
C HIS A 2 6.61 -12.98 6.84
N TYR A 3 6.90 -11.71 7.11
CA TYR A 3 7.50 -11.31 8.38
C TYR A 3 6.50 -10.48 9.18
N PRO A 4 5.91 -11.03 10.26
CA PRO A 4 5.00 -10.26 11.10
C PRO A 4 5.80 -9.19 11.85
N ILE A 5 5.59 -7.94 11.48
CA ILE A 5 6.26 -6.78 12.05
C ILE A 5 5.28 -5.61 12.11
N SER A 6 5.34 -4.81 13.17
CA SER A 6 4.54 -3.60 13.25
C SER A 6 5.02 -2.55 12.24
N LEU A 7 4.14 -1.62 11.86
CA LEU A 7 4.52 -0.50 10.99
C LEU A 7 5.71 0.28 11.58
N PHE A 8 5.66 0.59 12.87
CA PHE A 8 6.68 1.40 13.55
C PHE A 8 8.03 0.69 13.62
N ASP A 9 8.05 -0.61 13.92
CA ASP A 9 9.29 -1.39 13.97
C ASP A 9 9.91 -1.53 12.58
N LYS A 10 9.09 -1.75 11.54
CA LYS A 10 9.55 -1.84 10.16
C LYS A 10 10.23 -0.55 9.71
N VAL A 11 9.60 0.59 10.00
CA VAL A 11 10.15 1.91 9.71
C VAL A 11 11.47 2.14 10.46
N ALA A 12 11.54 1.76 11.74
CA ALA A 12 12.75 1.93 12.53
C ALA A 12 13.93 1.08 12.01
N ILE A 13 13.66 -0.16 11.60
CA ILE A 13 14.67 -1.06 11.05
C ILE A 13 15.13 -0.57 9.68
N GLU A 14 14.20 -0.28 8.76
CA GLU A 14 14.54 0.05 7.38
C GLU A 14 15.14 1.46 7.24
N GLY A 15 14.62 2.44 7.99
CA GLY A 15 15.09 3.82 7.92
C GLY A 15 16.57 3.97 8.22
N ALA A 16 17.10 3.18 9.17
CA ALA A 16 18.52 3.17 9.50
C ALA A 16 19.45 2.83 8.32
N TYR A 17 18.93 2.16 7.28
CA TYR A 17 19.68 1.79 6.07
C TYR A 17 19.66 2.86 4.98
N HIS A 18 18.69 3.78 4.98
CA HIS A 18 18.51 4.75 3.89
C HIS A 18 19.75 5.62 3.68
N LYS A 19 20.40 6.06 4.77
CA LYS A 19 21.66 6.83 4.72
C LYS A 19 22.85 6.10 4.08
N TYR A 20 22.81 4.77 3.99
CA TYR A 20 23.87 3.98 3.36
C TYR A 20 23.58 3.71 1.87
N CYS A 21 22.41 4.11 1.37
CA CYS A 21 21.95 3.88 0.00
C CYS A 21 21.63 5.20 -0.69
N ASP A 22 22.63 6.06 -0.83
CA ASP A 22 22.54 7.43 -1.35
C ASP A 22 22.08 7.54 -2.81
N ALA A 23 22.42 6.56 -3.66
CA ALA A 23 22.00 6.50 -5.06
C ALA A 23 20.56 6.00 -5.26
N GLY A 24 19.88 5.55 -4.20
CA GLY A 24 18.49 5.13 -4.27
C GLY A 24 18.08 4.21 -3.13
N HIS A 25 17.01 4.58 -2.45
CA HIS A 25 16.32 3.77 -1.46
C HIS A 25 14.83 4.12 -1.50
N ILE A 26 13.97 3.15 -1.19
CA ILE A 26 12.56 3.40 -0.89
C ILE A 26 12.05 2.29 0.02
N SER A 27 11.19 2.69 0.97
CA SER A 27 10.47 1.75 1.82
C SER A 27 8.97 1.97 1.78
N TYR A 28 8.21 0.88 1.82
CA TYR A 28 6.75 0.91 1.82
C TYR A 28 6.18 0.35 3.12
N VAL A 29 5.08 0.94 3.58
CA VAL A 29 4.23 0.37 4.64
C VAL A 29 2.86 0.05 4.05
N GLU A 30 2.28 -1.08 4.44
CA GLU A 30 0.98 -1.55 3.96
C GLU A 30 -0.09 -1.29 5.03
N ILE A 31 -1.22 -0.71 4.62
CA ILE A 31 -2.37 -0.40 5.47
C ILE A 31 -3.63 -0.98 4.83
N ALA A 32 -4.52 -1.57 5.62
CA ALA A 32 -5.70 -2.27 5.13
C ALA A 32 -6.77 -1.35 4.48
N SER A 33 -6.77 -0.05 4.79
CA SER A 33 -7.77 0.89 4.27
C SER A 33 -7.20 2.30 4.05
N PRO A 34 -7.84 3.11 3.18
CA PRO A 34 -7.51 4.51 3.04
C PRO A 34 -7.66 5.26 4.37
N LEU A 35 -6.64 6.05 4.73
CA LEU A 35 -6.65 6.88 5.93
C LEU A 35 -7.22 8.29 5.71
N SER A 36 -8.01 8.50 4.64
CA SER A 36 -8.57 9.82 4.30
C SER A 36 -9.41 10.43 5.43
N ASN A 37 -9.98 9.58 6.29
CA ASN A 37 -10.82 9.97 7.41
C ASN A 37 -10.06 10.01 8.76
N ASN A 38 -8.75 9.75 8.75
CA ASN A 38 -7.89 9.72 9.93
C ASN A 38 -6.53 10.34 9.59
N VAL A 39 -6.53 11.67 9.44
CA VAL A 39 -5.35 12.44 9.05
C VAL A 39 -4.28 12.39 10.14
N GLU A 40 -4.69 12.31 11.40
CA GLU A 40 -3.83 12.17 12.57
C GLU A 40 -2.98 10.89 12.52
N ALA A 41 -3.55 9.77 12.05
CA ALA A 41 -2.80 8.54 11.86
C ALA A 41 -1.75 8.68 10.74
N ILE A 42 -2.08 9.33 9.62
CA ILE A 42 -1.12 9.62 8.55
C ILE A 42 0.02 10.48 9.09
N GLU A 43 -0.31 11.55 9.81
CA GLU A 43 0.69 12.46 10.38
C GLU A 43 1.61 11.72 11.36
N THR A 44 1.07 10.86 12.21
CA THR A 44 1.85 10.05 13.16
C THR A 44 2.83 9.14 12.44
N ILE A 45 2.39 8.47 11.37
CA ILE A 45 3.25 7.61 10.55
C ILE A 45 4.37 8.43 9.90
N LEU A 46 4.04 9.57 9.28
CA LEU A 46 5.02 10.42 8.61
C LEU A 46 6.06 11.01 9.58
N ARG A 47 5.63 11.39 10.79
CA ARG A 47 6.54 11.86 11.85
C ARG A 47 7.51 10.76 12.26
N HIS A 48 7.01 9.55 12.49
CA HIS A 48 7.87 8.41 12.81
C HIS A 48 8.85 8.06 11.68
N MET A 49 8.39 8.06 10.42
CA MET A 49 9.28 7.89 9.25
C MET A 49 10.40 8.92 9.22
N LYS A 50 10.07 10.19 9.47
CA LYS A 50 11.07 11.26 9.55
C LYS A 50 12.05 11.03 10.70
N GLU A 51 11.58 10.65 11.88
CA GLU A 51 12.40 10.40 13.06
C GLU A 51 13.37 9.21 12.88
N CYS A 52 12.98 8.23 12.05
CA CYS A 52 13.81 7.08 11.70
C CYS A 52 14.72 7.28 10.47
N ASP A 53 14.93 8.53 10.01
CA ASP A 53 15.82 8.86 8.88
C ASP A 53 15.39 8.26 7.53
N MET A 54 14.09 8.07 7.34
CA MET A 54 13.53 7.49 6.12
C MET A 54 13.46 8.55 5.01
N GLY A 55 14.41 8.51 4.07
CA GLY A 55 14.47 9.47 2.94
C GLY A 55 13.29 9.41 1.96
N TYR A 56 13.09 8.30 1.25
CA TYR A 56 11.93 8.09 0.37
C TYR A 56 11.04 6.97 0.91
N ALA A 57 9.79 7.29 1.20
CA ALA A 57 8.82 6.34 1.75
C ALA A 57 7.47 6.42 1.05
N GLY A 58 6.72 5.32 1.07
CA GLY A 58 5.38 5.23 0.52
C GLY A 58 4.42 4.48 1.44
N ILE A 59 3.19 4.99 1.55
CA ILE A 59 2.09 4.29 2.22
C ILE A 59 1.23 3.63 1.13
N ASN A 60 1.06 2.32 1.24
CA ASN A 60 0.22 1.52 0.36
C ASN A 60 -1.09 1.18 1.06
N PHE A 61 -2.19 1.31 0.33
CA PHE A 61 -3.51 0.82 0.72
C PHE A 61 -4.26 0.36 -0.54
N PRO A 62 -5.28 -0.52 -0.41
CA PRO A 62 -6.10 -0.95 -1.53
C PRO A 62 -6.82 0.24 -2.18
N ILE A 63 -6.67 0.38 -3.50
CA ILE A 63 -7.39 1.36 -4.32
C ILE A 63 -8.23 0.56 -5.31
N ASP A 64 -9.55 0.52 -5.08
CA ASP A 64 -10.49 -0.13 -5.99
C ASP A 64 -11.56 0.87 -6.44
N PHE A 65 -11.99 0.73 -7.69
CA PHE A 65 -13.10 1.51 -8.22
C PHE A 65 -13.94 0.72 -9.21
N CYS A 66 -15.25 0.91 -9.14
CA CYS A 66 -16.19 0.36 -10.12
C CYS A 66 -16.19 1.23 -11.36
N THR A 67 -15.91 0.67 -12.53
CA THR A 67 -15.92 1.41 -13.80
C THR A 67 -17.33 1.65 -14.33
N SER A 68 -18.34 0.95 -13.81
CA SER A 68 -19.74 1.16 -14.21
C SER A 68 -20.42 2.33 -13.51
N CYS A 69 -20.18 2.53 -12.20
CA CYS A 69 -20.85 3.57 -11.41
C CYS A 69 -19.90 4.56 -10.73
N ASN A 70 -18.58 4.44 -10.94
CA ASN A 70 -17.54 5.28 -10.34
C ASN A 70 -17.45 5.22 -8.81
N TYR A 71 -18.06 4.23 -8.16
CA TYR A 71 -17.84 4.00 -6.73
C TYR A 71 -16.36 3.72 -6.45
N GLN A 72 -15.79 4.43 -5.48
CA GLN A 72 -14.40 4.27 -5.02
C GLN A 72 -14.38 3.83 -3.55
N GLY A 73 -13.57 2.83 -3.24
CA GLY A 73 -13.43 2.30 -1.89
C GLY A 73 -12.70 0.97 -1.89
N VAL A 74 -12.55 0.36 -0.71
CA VAL A 74 -12.03 -1.02 -0.63
C VAL A 74 -13.16 -1.98 -0.99
N ILE A 75 -13.04 -2.71 -2.10
CA ILE A 75 -14.07 -3.63 -2.57
C ILE A 75 -13.56 -5.07 -2.37
N ASN A 76 -13.93 -5.65 -1.23
CA ASN A 76 -13.54 -7.01 -0.84
C ASN A 76 -14.33 -8.11 -1.56
N GLN A 77 -15.33 -7.73 -2.33
CA GLN A 77 -16.22 -8.63 -3.07
C GLN A 77 -15.88 -8.59 -4.56
N ASP A 78 -16.42 -9.53 -5.33
CA ASP A 78 -16.30 -9.50 -6.80
C ASP A 78 -17.36 -8.63 -7.47
N GLU A 79 -18.30 -8.09 -6.69
CA GLU A 79 -19.38 -7.22 -7.17
C GLU A 79 -19.35 -5.86 -6.47
N CYS A 80 -19.69 -4.81 -7.22
CA CYS A 80 -19.79 -3.47 -6.70
C CYS A 80 -20.94 -3.37 -5.68
N PRO A 81 -20.69 -2.86 -4.45
CA PRO A 81 -21.73 -2.77 -3.42
C PRO A 81 -22.83 -1.74 -3.74
N VAL A 82 -22.64 -0.90 -4.77
CA VAL A 82 -23.57 0.16 -5.16
C VAL A 82 -24.45 -0.27 -6.34
N CYS A 83 -23.88 -0.90 -7.36
CA CYS A 83 -24.60 -1.23 -8.60
C CYS A 83 -24.62 -2.71 -8.97
N GLY A 84 -23.95 -3.59 -8.21
CA GLY A 84 -23.88 -5.03 -8.48
C GLY A 84 -23.03 -5.42 -9.70
N SER A 85 -22.34 -4.46 -10.34
CA SER A 85 -21.46 -4.75 -11.48
C SER A 85 -20.19 -5.49 -11.03
N THR A 86 -19.71 -6.42 -11.85
CA THR A 86 -18.41 -7.09 -11.71
C THR A 86 -17.25 -6.32 -12.31
N GLU A 87 -17.54 -5.19 -12.98
CA GLU A 87 -16.54 -4.33 -13.62
C GLU A 87 -15.80 -3.47 -12.58
N ILE A 88 -14.87 -4.12 -11.87
CA ILE A 88 -14.06 -3.52 -10.80
C ILE A 88 -12.60 -3.46 -11.25
N SER A 89 -12.04 -2.26 -11.27
CA SER A 89 -10.61 -2.05 -11.45
C SER A 89 -9.92 -1.98 -10.09
N ARG A 90 -8.89 -2.80 -9.90
CA ARG A 90 -8.09 -2.86 -8.67
C ARG A 90 -6.70 -2.35 -8.99
N VAL A 91 -6.28 -1.26 -8.34
CA VAL A 91 -4.97 -0.63 -8.53
C VAL A 91 -4.08 -0.95 -7.34
N ARG A 92 -2.86 -1.44 -7.61
CA ARG A 92 -1.88 -1.80 -6.59
C ARG A 92 -0.49 -1.31 -7.00
N ARG A 93 0.37 -1.07 -6.02
CA ARG A 93 1.79 -0.71 -6.22
C ARG A 93 2.68 -1.83 -5.73
N ILE A 94 3.27 -2.57 -6.66
CA ILE A 94 4.15 -3.72 -6.37
C ILE A 94 5.61 -3.31 -6.60
N THR A 95 5.96 -2.93 -7.83
CA THR A 95 7.34 -2.57 -8.23
C THR A 95 7.53 -1.06 -8.36
N GLY A 96 7.00 -0.29 -7.41
CA GLY A 96 7.18 1.17 -7.31
C GLY A 96 6.20 2.04 -8.11
N TYR A 97 5.48 1.49 -9.09
CA TYR A 97 4.43 2.20 -9.82
C TYR A 97 3.05 1.59 -9.57
N PHE A 98 2.02 2.45 -9.61
CA PHE A 98 0.63 2.00 -9.61
C PHE A 98 0.28 1.39 -10.96
N SER A 99 -0.36 0.23 -10.93
CA SER A 99 -0.95 -0.40 -12.11
C SER A 99 -2.17 -1.20 -11.69
N THR A 100 -3.04 -1.44 -12.66
CA THR A 100 -4.18 -2.32 -12.50
C THR A 100 -3.70 -3.77 -12.44
N THR A 101 -4.38 -4.60 -11.63
CA THR A 101 -3.97 -6.00 -11.38
C THR A 101 -4.08 -6.89 -12.60
N ASP A 102 -4.94 -6.57 -13.58
CA ASP A 102 -5.07 -7.27 -14.86
C ASP A 102 -3.81 -7.17 -15.73
N ARG A 103 -2.95 -6.19 -15.46
CA ARG A 103 -1.66 -6.00 -16.16
C ARG A 103 -0.49 -6.69 -15.46
N PHE A 104 -0.73 -7.37 -14.34
CA PHE A 104 0.32 -8.06 -13.61
C PHE A 104 0.61 -9.43 -14.21
N ASN A 105 1.90 -9.76 -14.26
CA ASN A 105 2.33 -11.12 -14.53
C ASN A 105 2.21 -11.98 -13.26
N ASP A 106 2.39 -13.28 -13.41
CA ASP A 106 2.26 -14.26 -12.32
C ASP A 106 3.14 -13.92 -11.10
N ALA A 107 4.35 -13.41 -11.32
CA ALA A 107 5.26 -13.02 -10.26
C ALA A 107 4.72 -11.83 -9.44
N LYS A 108 4.18 -10.79 -10.10
CA LYS A 108 3.57 -9.63 -9.42
C LYS A 108 2.30 -10.00 -8.68
N LEU A 109 1.49 -10.92 -9.23
CA LEU A 109 0.30 -11.44 -8.57
C LEU A 109 0.68 -12.24 -7.32
N ALA A 110 1.67 -13.14 -7.42
CA ALA A 110 2.18 -13.88 -6.26
C ALA A 110 2.72 -12.94 -5.17
N GLU A 111 3.44 -11.88 -5.55
CA GLU A 111 3.90 -10.88 -4.60
C GLU A 111 2.73 -10.14 -3.94
N LEU A 112 1.74 -9.69 -4.72
CA LEU A 112 0.52 -9.03 -4.21
C LEU A 112 -0.20 -9.91 -3.19
N HIS A 113 -0.42 -11.19 -3.49
CA HIS A 113 -1.06 -12.12 -2.57
C HIS A 113 -0.24 -12.41 -1.31
N SER A 114 1.08 -12.19 -1.36
CA SER A 114 1.96 -12.38 -0.21
C SER A 114 2.06 -11.16 0.72
N ARG A 115 1.54 -9.99 0.32
CA ARG A 115 1.60 -8.77 1.13
C ARG A 115 0.64 -8.87 2.32
N VAL A 116 1.12 -8.44 3.48
CA VAL A 116 0.36 -8.38 4.74
C VAL A 116 0.23 -6.94 5.19
N SER A 117 -0.94 -6.58 5.73
CA SER A 117 -1.15 -5.27 6.35
C SER A 117 -0.31 -5.17 7.63
N HIS A 118 0.30 -4.01 7.86
CA HIS A 118 1.09 -3.73 9.07
C HIS A 118 0.24 -3.02 10.16
N LEU A 119 -1.05 -2.83 9.89
CA LEU A 119 -2.04 -2.12 10.70
C LEU A 119 -3.44 -2.74 10.53
#